data_AF-A0A5B9DWW5-F1
#
_entry.id   AF-A0A5B9DWW5-F1
#
_cell.length_a   1.000
_cell.length_b   1.000
_cell.length_c   1.000
_cell.angle_alpha   90.00
_cell.angle_beta   90.00
_cell.angle_gamma   90.00
#
_symmetry.space_group_name_H-M   'P 1'
#
loop_
_entity.id
_entity.type
_entity.pdbx_description
1 polymer ?
#
loop_
_entity_poly.entity_id
_entity_poly.type
_entity_poly.pdbx_seq_one_letter_code
_entity_poly.pdbx_strand_id
1 'polypeptide(L)'
;MSSSPPTTVTPPSVVAPPKAPAYSRNEVVQAIIAESIASTGGNCPCPYNVDRRGRRCGGRSAYSRPGGASPICFAEQVTPQMIERYLSKH
;
A
#
# COMPACT_ATOMS: atom_id res chain seq x y z
N MET A 1 -35.10 27.84 30.57
CA MET A 1 -34.42 28.88 29.79
C MET A 1 -33.50 28.17 28.80
N SER A 2 -33.75 28.43 27.52
CA SER A 2 -32.93 28.18 26.33
C SER A 2 -32.27 26.80 26.18
N SER A 3 -32.83 25.90 25.37
CA SER A 3 -32.81 25.94 23.89
C SER A 3 -31.42 25.63 23.34
N SER A 4 -31.22 24.38 22.89
CA SER A 4 -31.06 24.05 21.46
C SER A 4 -30.37 22.68 21.29
N PRO A 5 -31.02 21.66 20.70
CA PRO A 5 -30.32 20.77 19.77
C PRO A 5 -30.20 21.51 18.41
N PRO A 6 -29.24 21.17 17.52
CA PRO A 6 -29.64 20.18 16.51
C PRO A 6 -28.51 19.36 15.82
N THR A 7 -28.98 18.27 15.21
CA THR A 7 -28.47 17.63 13.99
C THR A 7 -27.16 16.85 14.06
N THR A 8 -27.33 15.55 14.35
CA THR A 8 -26.63 14.47 13.64
C THR A 8 -26.74 14.72 12.12
N VAL A 9 -25.71 15.30 11.51
CA VAL A 9 -25.60 15.32 10.05
C VAL A 9 -24.93 14.01 9.65
N THR A 10 -25.77 13.00 9.41
CA THR A 10 -25.42 11.87 8.57
C THR A 10 -25.62 12.31 7.12
N PRO A 11 -24.58 12.45 6.29
CA PRO A 11 -24.80 12.46 4.85
C PRO A 11 -25.05 11.03 4.34
N PRO A 12 -25.90 10.88 3.31
CA PRO A 12 -26.51 9.63 2.90
C PRO A 12 -25.53 8.73 2.13
N SER A 13 -25.50 7.46 2.51
CA SER A 13 -25.05 6.38 1.64
C SER A 13 -26.08 6.15 0.54
N VAL A 14 -25.96 6.77 -0.63
CA VAL A 14 -26.42 6.19 -1.93
C VAL A 14 -25.75 6.90 -3.12
N VAL A 15 -24.63 6.36 -3.63
CA VAL A 15 -24.43 6.19 -5.08
C VAL A 15 -23.65 4.88 -5.23
N ALA A 16 -24.28 3.85 -5.79
CA ALA A 16 -23.60 2.59 -6.10
C ALA A 16 -22.64 2.81 -7.30
N PRO A 17 -21.33 2.59 -7.16
CA PRO A 17 -20.40 2.63 -8.30
C PRO A 17 -20.51 1.35 -9.16
N PRO A 18 -20.14 1.40 -10.45
CA PRO A 18 -20.22 0.27 -11.35
C PRO A 18 -19.23 -0.84 -10.97
N LYS A 19 -19.60 -2.10 -11.22
CA LYS A 19 -18.78 -3.30 -11.06
C LYS A 19 -17.54 -3.25 -11.98
N ALA A 20 -16.45 -2.70 -11.46
CA ALA A 20 -15.06 -3.02 -11.79
C ALA A 20 -14.38 -3.39 -10.45
N PRO A 21 -13.23 -4.10 -10.43
CA PRO A 21 -12.90 -5.04 -9.38
C PRO A 21 -12.88 -4.40 -7.99
N ALA A 22 -13.13 -5.22 -6.97
CA ALA A 22 -13.38 -4.85 -5.57
C ALA A 22 -12.21 -4.16 -4.83
N TYR A 23 -11.18 -3.67 -5.55
CA TYR A 23 -10.00 -3.04 -5.02
C TYR A 23 -9.78 -1.63 -5.60
N SER A 24 -9.57 -0.66 -4.73
CA SER A 24 -9.14 0.69 -5.06
C SER A 24 -7.70 0.68 -5.62
N ARG A 25 -7.36 1.69 -6.43
CA ARG A 25 -6.00 1.86 -6.99
C ARG A 25 -4.92 1.80 -5.90
N ASN A 26 -5.18 2.43 -4.75
CA ASN A 26 -4.26 2.43 -3.63
C ASN A 26 -4.08 1.03 -3.04
N GLU A 27 -5.14 0.23 -2.95
CA GLU A 27 -5.07 -1.14 -2.45
C GLU A 27 -4.24 -2.02 -3.38
N VAL A 28 -4.43 -1.87 -4.70
CA VAL A 28 -3.62 -2.58 -5.70
C VAL A 28 -2.15 -2.18 -5.61
N VAL A 29 -1.85 -0.89 -5.47
CA VAL A 29 -0.47 -0.40 -5.27
C VAL A 29 0.15 -1.02 -4.02
N GLN A 30 -0.57 -1.03 -2.90
CA GLN A 30 -0.09 -1.63 -1.65
C GLN A 30 0.11 -3.15 -1.80
N ALA A 31 -0.77 -3.85 -2.50
CA ALA A 31 -0.65 -5.27 -2.74
C ALA A 31 0.58 -5.62 -3.61
N ILE A 32 0.84 -4.82 -4.65
CA ILE A 32 2.03 -4.96 -5.50
C ILE A 32 3.31 -4.77 -4.67
N ILE A 33 3.36 -3.74 -3.83
CA ILE A 33 4.50 -3.49 -2.93
C ILE A 33 4.68 -4.69 -1.98
N ALA A 34 3.58 -5.18 -1.39
CA ALA A 34 3.61 -6.32 -0.48
C ALA A 34 4.11 -7.61 -1.16
N GLU A 35 3.67 -7.92 -2.39
CA GLU A 35 4.14 -9.07 -3.16
C GLU A 35 5.64 -8.95 -3.49
N SER A 36 6.12 -7.75 -3.80
CA SER A 36 7.54 -7.50 -4.05
C SER A 36 8.40 -7.67 -2.79
N ILE A 37 7.93 -7.16 -1.65
CA ILE A 37 8.55 -7.33 -0.33
C ILE A 37 8.63 -8.81 0.04
N ALA A 38 7.53 -9.55 -0.13
CA ALA A 38 7.45 -10.98 0.16
C ALA A 38 8.41 -11.79 -0.72
N SER A 39 8.50 -11.46 -2.01
CA SER A 39 9.34 -12.15 -2.98
C SER A 39 10.84 -11.92 -2.76
N THR A 40 11.23 -10.77 -2.22
CA THR A 40 12.64 -10.45 -1.93
C THR A 40 13.20 -11.30 -0.80
N GLY A 41 12.35 -11.63 0.18
CA GLY A 41 12.74 -12.38 1.37
C GLY A 41 13.68 -11.63 2.32
N GLY A 42 13.97 -12.28 3.45
CA GLY A 42 14.84 -11.72 4.49
C GLY A 42 14.16 -10.67 5.38
N ASN A 43 14.95 -10.10 6.30
CA ASN A 43 14.44 -9.21 7.35
C ASN A 43 14.32 -7.74 6.92
N CYS A 44 15.03 -7.34 5.87
CA CYS A 44 15.17 -5.94 5.47
C CYS A 44 15.07 -5.77 3.95
N PRO A 45 13.91 -6.01 3.34
CA PRO A 45 13.72 -5.76 1.91
C PRO A 45 13.73 -4.25 1.59
N CYS A 46 12.97 -3.45 2.35
CA CYS A 46 12.82 -2.00 2.14
C CYS A 46 13.42 -1.16 3.27
N PRO A 47 13.80 0.11 3.03
CA PRO A 47 14.49 0.95 4.01
C PRO A 47 13.62 1.32 5.21
N TYR A 48 12.30 1.38 5.03
CA TYR A 48 11.35 1.67 6.10
C TYR A 48 10.96 0.44 6.94
N ASN A 49 11.32 -0.78 6.51
CA ASN A 49 11.07 -1.98 7.30
C ASN A 49 11.88 -1.95 8.60
N VAL A 50 11.41 -2.73 9.56
CA VAL A 50 12.11 -2.97 10.83
C VAL A 50 12.60 -4.41 10.88
N ASP A 51 13.81 -4.61 11.40
CA ASP A 51 14.31 -5.94 11.69
C ASP A 51 13.59 -6.55 12.91
N ARG A 52 13.81 -7.85 13.15
CA ARG A 52 13.28 -8.57 14.33
C ARG A 52 13.70 -7.97 15.68
N ARG A 53 14.67 -7.04 15.70
CA ARG A 53 15.14 -6.34 16.90
C ARG A 53 14.53 -4.93 17.01
N GLY A 54 13.56 -4.59 16.15
CA GLY A 54 12.88 -3.29 16.15
C GLY A 54 13.69 -2.14 15.54
N ARG A 55 14.81 -2.42 14.86
CA ARG A 55 15.65 -1.38 14.26
C ARG A 55 15.24 -1.15 12.81
N ARG A 56 15.15 0.12 12.40
CA ARG A 56 14.91 0.49 11.00
C ARG A 56 16.04 -0.05 10.11
N CYS A 57 15.67 -0.63 8.97
CA CYS A 57 16.62 -1.21 8.03
C CYS A 57 17.48 -0.12 7.36
N GLY A 58 16.88 0.98 6.92
CA GLY A 58 17.57 2.10 6.29
C GLY A 58 18.51 1.65 5.17
N GLY A 59 19.76 2.12 5.22
CA GLY A 59 20.81 1.77 4.26
C GLY A 59 21.20 0.29 4.23
N ARG A 60 20.79 -0.51 5.22
CA ARG A 60 21.00 -1.97 5.22
C ARG A 60 19.90 -2.71 4.49
N SER A 61 18.85 -2.05 3.98
CA SER A 61 17.81 -2.72 3.21
C SER A 61 18.35 -3.32 1.91
N ALA A 62 17.67 -4.31 1.35
CA ALA A 62 18.01 -4.85 0.04
C ALA A 62 17.97 -3.73 -1.01
N TYR A 63 16.92 -2.91 -0.97
CA TYR A 63 16.75 -1.75 -1.84
C TYR A 63 17.91 -0.73 -1.78
N SER A 64 18.45 -0.45 -0.58
CA SER A 64 19.47 0.61 -0.41
C SER A 64 20.91 0.12 -0.40
N ARG A 65 21.18 -1.16 -0.11
CA ARG A 65 22.55 -1.65 0.03
C ARG A 65 23.21 -1.83 -1.34
N PRO A 66 24.53 -1.57 -1.47
CA PRO A 66 25.25 -1.86 -2.70
C PRO A 66 25.21 -3.36 -3.01
N GLY A 67 24.88 -3.71 -4.26
CA GLY A 67 24.70 -5.11 -4.69
C GLY A 67 23.48 -5.81 -4.09
N GLY A 68 22.56 -5.07 -3.48
CA GLY A 68 21.28 -5.61 -2.99
C GLY A 68 20.28 -5.90 -4.10
N ALA A 69 19.18 -6.55 -3.73
CA ALA A 69 18.02 -6.67 -4.62
C ALA A 69 17.30 -5.33 -4.77
N SER A 70 16.52 -5.18 -5.84
CA SER A 70 15.74 -3.96 -6.10
C SER A 70 14.24 -4.22 -6.00
N PRO A 71 13.68 -4.48 -4.79
CA PRO A 71 12.24 -4.56 -4.62
C PRO A 71 11.54 -3.25 -4.95
N ILE A 72 10.26 -3.36 -5.25
CA ILE A 72 9.32 -2.25 -5.24
C ILE A 72 8.99 -1.95 -3.78
N CYS A 73 9.45 -0.80 -3.30
CA CYS A 73 9.25 -0.37 -1.93
C CYS A 73 8.27 0.80 -1.82
N PHE A 74 8.12 1.60 -2.87
CA PHE A 74 7.34 2.83 -2.81
C PHE A 74 6.28 2.89 -3.91
N ALA A 75 5.21 3.67 -3.65
CA ALA A 75 4.08 3.80 -4.57
C ALA A 75 4.49 4.43 -5.91
N GLU A 76 5.47 5.33 -5.89
CA GLU A 76 6.00 6.01 -7.07
C GLU A 76 6.69 5.04 -8.03
N GLN A 77 7.11 3.86 -7.55
CA GLN A 77 7.69 2.80 -8.38
C GLN A 77 6.61 1.94 -9.05
N VAL A 78 5.34 2.07 -8.66
CA VAL A 78 4.23 1.28 -9.22
C VAL A 78 3.66 1.98 -10.44
N THR A 79 3.85 1.38 -11.62
CA THR A 79 3.37 1.94 -12.89
C THR A 79 1.92 1.53 -13.17
N PRO A 80 1.20 2.27 -14.03
CA PRO A 80 -0.14 1.87 -14.48
C PRO A 80 -0.19 0.45 -15.04
N GLN A 81 0.83 0.06 -15.80
CA GLN A 81 0.94 -1.28 -16.38
C GLN A 81 1.02 -2.38 -15.31
N MET A 82 1.70 -2.12 -14.18
CA MET A 82 1.74 -3.07 -13.07
C MET A 82 0.37 -3.25 -12.42
N ILE A 83 -0.38 -2.16 -12.29
CA ILE A 83 -1.75 -2.15 -11.75
C ILE A 83 -2.68 -2.96 -12.66
N GLU A 84 -2.66 -2.68 -13.98
CA GLU A 84 -3.46 -3.42 -14.96
C GLU A 84 -3.14 -4.91 -14.95
N ARG A 85 -1.85 -5.26 -14.88
CA ARG A 85 -1.41 -6.66 -14.79
C ARG A 85 -1.90 -7.33 -13.52
N TYR A 86 -1.87 -6.63 -12.39
CA TYR A 86 -2.37 -7.14 -11.12
C TYR A 86 -3.88 -7.40 -11.18
N LEU A 87 -4.65 -6.41 -11.67
CA LEU A 87 -6.10 -6.50 -11.83
C LEU A 87 -6.55 -7.53 -12.87
N SER A 88 -5.71 -7.89 -13.83
CA SER A 88 -6.00 -8.93 -14.81
C SER A 88 -5.69 -10.34 -14.28
N LYS A 89 -4.83 -10.45 -13.26
CA LYS A 89 -4.39 -11.71 -12.64
C LYS A 89 -5.29 -12.13 -11.47
N HIS A 90 -5.92 -11.16 -10.80
CA HIS A 90 -6.73 -11.31 -9.60
C HIS A 90 -8.17 -10.91 -9.84
#